data_AF-A0A7J9QGQ7-F1
#
_entry.id   AF-A0A7J9QGQ7-F1
#
_cell.length_a   1.000
_cell.length_b   1.000
_cell.length_c   1.000
_cell.angle_alpha   90.00
_cell.angle_beta   90.00
_cell.angle_gamma   90.00
#
_symmetry.space_group_name_H-M   'P 1'
#
loop_
_entity.id
_entity.type
_entity.pdbx_description
1 polymer ?
#
loop_
_entity_poly.entity_id
_entity_poly.type
_entity_poly.pdbx_seq_one_letter_code
_entity_poly.pdbx_strand_id
1 'polypeptide(L)'
;GNPNTSIPGKPSSTEEKDAGGYVVSSVKTIIEKTNRISDSLISIETKDKIVDEQSVQPRVLSGSMITPSKTDISKVNLQVVSESGVCIIGQNSDCLVSESTRKPGQIFEVIQLDGVDLNVRYSGPDVRLEKFSILPQSSEDFLPDTNWNVEVLKDDEISRFYYKLTYKTTQ
;
A
#
# COMPACT_ATOMS: atom_id res chain seq x y z
N GLY A 1 -47.61 16.17 -41.05
CA GLY A 1 -47.76 15.17 -39.98
C GLY A 1 -46.44 14.47 -39.78
N ASN A 2 -46.01 14.43 -38.51
CA ASN A 2 -44.91 13.70 -37.88
C ASN A 2 -43.44 14.21 -38.05
N PRO A 3 -42.95 15.02 -37.09
CA PRO A 3 -41.53 15.29 -36.86
C PRO A 3 -40.98 14.31 -35.80
N ASN A 4 -39.99 13.50 -36.12
CA ASN A 4 -39.15 12.83 -35.12
C ASN A 4 -37.86 12.33 -35.79
N THR A 5 -36.87 13.22 -35.90
CA THR A 5 -35.46 12.83 -36.01
C THR A 5 -34.85 13.07 -34.64
N SER A 6 -34.55 11.98 -33.96
CA SER A 6 -33.82 11.97 -32.69
C SER A 6 -32.37 12.35 -32.92
N ILE A 7 -31.95 13.44 -32.29
CA ILE A 7 -30.55 13.88 -32.22
C ILE A 7 -29.83 12.93 -31.25
N PRO A 8 -28.69 12.30 -31.61
CA PRO A 8 -27.88 11.55 -30.67
C PRO A 8 -27.36 12.47 -29.57
N GLY A 9 -27.73 12.16 -28.32
CA GLY A 9 -27.30 12.88 -27.14
C GLY A 9 -25.78 12.93 -27.05
N LYS A 10 -25.24 14.14 -27.00
CA LYS A 10 -23.87 14.44 -26.62
C LYS A 10 -23.60 13.82 -25.24
N PRO A 11 -22.54 13.03 -25.02
CA PRO A 11 -22.18 12.61 -23.67
C PRO A 11 -21.85 13.87 -22.87
N SER A 12 -22.62 14.14 -21.81
CA SER A 12 -22.30 15.19 -20.86
C SER A 12 -21.16 14.70 -19.98
N SER A 13 -19.91 14.94 -20.40
CA SER A 13 -18.79 14.92 -19.47
C SER A 13 -18.92 16.19 -18.61
N THR A 14 -19.35 16.01 -17.37
CA THR A 14 -19.28 17.05 -16.34
C THR A 14 -17.81 17.22 -15.98
N GLU A 15 -17.07 17.99 -16.78
CA GLU A 15 -15.70 18.38 -16.44
C GLU A 15 -15.76 19.40 -15.30
N GLU A 16 -15.34 18.97 -14.11
CA GLU A 16 -15.19 19.86 -12.95
C GLU A 16 -13.99 20.79 -13.21
N LYS A 17 -14.25 22.11 -13.24
CA LYS A 17 -13.22 23.13 -13.47
C LYS A 17 -12.94 23.88 -12.18
N ASP A 18 -11.67 24.16 -11.88
CA ASP A 18 -11.33 24.99 -10.72
C ASP A 18 -11.70 26.46 -10.92
N ALA A 19 -11.48 27.28 -9.89
CA ALA A 19 -11.72 28.72 -9.94
C ALA A 19 -10.89 29.48 -11.02
N GLY A 20 -9.86 28.83 -11.59
CA GLY A 20 -9.05 29.31 -12.70
C GLY A 20 -9.45 28.75 -14.08
N GLY A 21 -10.48 27.90 -14.17
CA GLY A 21 -10.99 27.34 -15.41
C GLY A 21 -10.24 26.10 -15.92
N TYR A 22 -9.33 25.54 -15.14
CA TYR A 22 -8.61 24.30 -15.49
C TYR A 22 -9.46 23.08 -15.15
N VAL A 23 -9.49 22.09 -16.04
CA VAL A 23 -10.12 20.79 -15.77
C VAL A 23 -9.35 20.14 -14.61
N VAL A 24 -9.99 19.99 -13.46
CA VAL A 24 -9.44 19.28 -12.32
C VAL A 24 -9.79 17.82 -12.50
N SER A 25 -8.83 16.99 -12.89
CA SER A 25 -8.94 15.55 -12.65
C SER A 25 -8.86 15.36 -11.13
N SER A 26 -10.02 15.24 -10.48
CA SER A 26 -10.10 15.05 -9.04
C SER A 26 -9.69 13.62 -8.70
N VAL A 27 -8.38 13.39 -8.55
CA VAL A 27 -7.86 12.08 -8.14
C VAL A 27 -8.42 11.73 -6.76
N LYS A 28 -9.42 10.85 -6.72
CA LYS A 28 -10.06 10.43 -5.48
C LYS A 28 -9.16 9.42 -4.79
N THR A 29 -8.91 9.65 -3.50
CA THR A 29 -8.13 8.74 -2.66
C THR A 29 -9.07 7.92 -1.78
N ILE A 30 -8.91 6.61 -1.79
CA ILE A 30 -9.68 5.68 -0.95
C ILE A 30 -8.71 4.95 -0.04
N ILE A 31 -9.05 4.84 1.25
CA ILE A 31 -8.21 4.16 2.24
C ILE A 31 -9.01 3.05 2.89
N GLU A 32 -8.58 1.82 2.67
CA GLU A 32 -9.09 0.65 3.36
C GLU A 32 -8.17 0.29 4.52
N LYS A 33 -8.75 -0.05 5.66
CA LYS A 33 -8.02 -0.36 6.88
C LYS A 33 -8.50 -1.68 7.44
N THR A 34 -7.56 -2.57 7.69
CA THR A 34 -7.81 -3.82 8.42
C THR A 34 -7.06 -3.75 9.73
N ASN A 35 -7.77 -4.01 10.83
CA ASN A 35 -7.29 -3.71 12.17
C ASN A 35 -7.34 -4.95 13.06
N ARG A 36 -6.48 -4.98 14.10
CA ARG A 36 -6.52 -5.95 15.20
C ARG A 36 -6.33 -7.40 14.74
N ILE A 37 -5.41 -7.62 13.80
CA ILE A 37 -5.06 -8.98 13.38
C ILE A 37 -4.13 -9.58 14.44
N SER A 38 -4.57 -10.70 15.03
CA SER A 38 -3.81 -11.48 16.02
C SER A 38 -3.01 -12.61 15.38
N ASP A 39 -3.32 -12.98 14.14
CA ASP A 39 -2.65 -14.06 13.42
C ASP A 39 -1.17 -13.73 13.19
N SER A 40 -0.36 -14.76 12.97
CA SER A 40 1.05 -14.58 12.62
C SER A 40 1.24 -14.53 11.11
N LEU A 41 0.38 -15.17 10.32
CA LEU A 41 0.46 -15.18 8.85
C LEU A 41 -0.73 -14.41 8.29
N ILE A 42 -0.44 -13.36 7.52
CA ILE A 42 -1.43 -12.46 6.92
C ILE A 42 -1.12 -12.34 5.44
N SER A 43 -2.08 -12.72 4.59
CA SER A 43 -2.03 -12.41 3.16
C SER A 43 -2.80 -11.13 2.88
N ILE A 44 -2.17 -10.20 2.16
CA ILE A 44 -2.78 -8.93 1.75
C ILE A 44 -2.78 -8.89 0.22
N GLU A 45 -3.97 -8.90 -0.38
CA GLU A 45 -4.11 -8.76 -1.83
C GLU A 45 -4.14 -7.27 -2.21
N THR A 46 -3.27 -6.85 -3.13
CA THR A 46 -3.44 -5.62 -3.88
C THR A 46 -4.13 -5.96 -5.19
N LYS A 47 -5.24 -5.29 -5.50
CA LYS A 47 -5.98 -5.50 -6.73
C LYS A 47 -6.72 -4.27 -7.19
N ASP A 48 -6.75 -4.06 -8.49
CA ASP A 48 -7.65 -3.10 -9.14
C ASP A 48 -9.12 -3.39 -8.83
N LYS A 49 -9.92 -2.33 -8.67
CA LYS A 49 -11.36 -2.47 -8.42
C LYS A 49 -12.16 -1.25 -8.83
N ILE A 50 -13.48 -1.40 -8.74
CA ILE A 50 -14.44 -0.32 -8.97
C ILE A 50 -15.03 0.11 -7.62
N VAL A 51 -14.98 1.40 -7.31
CA VAL A 51 -15.63 2.01 -6.14
C VAL A 51 -16.40 3.23 -6.62
N ASP A 52 -17.69 3.30 -6.30
CA ASP A 52 -18.58 4.39 -6.75
C ASP A 52 -18.49 4.64 -8.26
N GLU A 53 -18.55 3.56 -9.07
CA GLU A 53 -18.44 3.58 -10.54
C GLU A 53 -17.10 4.07 -11.11
N GLN A 54 -16.11 4.33 -10.25
CA GLN A 54 -14.76 4.73 -10.66
C GLN A 54 -13.77 3.58 -10.52
N SER A 55 -12.93 3.38 -11.53
CA SER A 55 -11.79 2.47 -11.43
C SER A 55 -10.73 3.06 -10.51
N VAL A 56 -10.25 2.25 -9.57
CA VAL A 56 -9.22 2.62 -8.61
C VAL A 56 -8.18 1.53 -8.51
N GLN A 57 -6.91 1.95 -8.42
CA GLN A 57 -5.76 1.06 -8.37
C GLN A 57 -4.99 1.25 -7.05
N PRO A 58 -4.41 0.18 -6.49
CA PRO A 58 -3.68 0.23 -5.23
C PRO A 58 -2.39 1.01 -5.41
N ARG A 59 -2.15 2.00 -4.55
CA ARG A 59 -0.98 2.89 -4.64
C ARG A 59 0.02 2.70 -3.53
N VAL A 60 -0.46 2.44 -2.32
CA VAL A 60 0.39 2.29 -1.13
C VAL A 60 -0.16 1.18 -0.25
N LEU A 61 0.69 0.21 0.06
CA LEU A 61 0.50 -0.73 1.15
C LEU A 61 1.25 -0.20 2.37
N SER A 62 0.61 -0.13 3.53
CA SER A 62 1.31 0.16 4.79
C SER A 62 0.88 -0.80 5.88
N GLY A 63 1.85 -1.35 6.59
CA GLY A 63 1.63 -2.16 7.77
C GLY A 63 2.19 -1.50 9.02
N SER A 64 1.59 -1.83 10.16
CA SER A 64 2.12 -1.49 11.47
C SER A 64 1.83 -2.59 12.47
N MET A 65 2.84 -2.92 13.26
CA MET A 65 2.75 -3.91 14.32
C MET A 65 3.07 -3.23 15.65
N ILE A 66 2.24 -3.50 16.65
CA ILE A 66 2.44 -2.98 18.00
C ILE A 66 2.73 -4.15 18.92
N THR A 67 3.85 -4.04 19.63
CA THR A 67 4.19 -4.90 20.77
C THR A 67 3.84 -4.15 22.05
N PRO A 68 2.79 -4.56 22.80
CA PRO A 68 2.36 -3.85 24.00
C PRO A 68 3.42 -3.89 25.10
N SER A 69 4.12 -5.03 25.23
CA SER A 69 5.22 -5.21 26.16
C SER A 69 6.39 -4.32 25.79
N LYS A 70 7.02 -3.70 26.80
CA LYS A 70 8.24 -2.91 26.60
C LYS A 70 9.52 -3.75 26.71
N THR A 71 9.43 -4.93 27.29
CA THR A 71 10.57 -5.83 27.52
C THR A 71 10.77 -6.82 26.37
N ASP A 72 9.72 -7.11 25.62
CA ASP A 72 9.71 -8.16 24.60
C ASP A 72 9.71 -7.60 23.17
N ILE A 73 10.05 -6.31 23.01
CA ILE A 73 10.02 -5.61 21.72
C ILE A 73 10.90 -6.33 20.69
N SER A 74 12.08 -6.81 21.08
CA SER A 74 13.02 -7.47 20.16
C SER A 74 12.63 -8.90 19.79
N LYS A 75 11.60 -9.46 20.44
CA LYS A 75 11.11 -10.82 20.16
C LYS A 75 9.94 -10.84 19.18
N VAL A 76 9.49 -9.67 18.74
CA VAL A 76 8.33 -9.52 17.86
C VAL A 76 8.76 -8.66 16.69
N ASN A 77 8.88 -9.25 15.50
CA ASN A 77 9.36 -8.55 14.32
C ASN A 77 8.46 -8.83 13.11
N LEU A 78 8.47 -7.92 12.13
CA LEU A 78 7.77 -8.10 10.87
C LEU A 78 8.67 -8.70 9.80
N GLN A 79 8.11 -9.64 9.05
CA GLN A 79 8.65 -10.10 7.78
C GLN A 79 7.60 -9.87 6.68
N VAL A 80 8.03 -9.37 5.53
CA VAL A 80 7.18 -9.15 4.35
C VAL A 80 7.81 -9.85 3.15
N VAL A 81 7.06 -10.75 2.54
CA VAL A 81 7.50 -11.60 1.42
C VAL A 81 6.58 -11.38 0.23
N SER A 82 7.14 -11.31 -0.96
CA SER A 82 6.37 -11.29 -2.21
C SER A 82 5.63 -12.61 -2.44
N GLU A 83 4.70 -12.62 -3.38
CA GLU A 83 4.07 -13.85 -3.86
C GLU A 83 5.09 -14.84 -4.46
N SER A 84 6.16 -14.33 -5.07
CA SER A 84 7.27 -15.12 -5.61
C SER A 84 8.25 -15.65 -4.54
N GLY A 85 8.04 -15.35 -3.26
CA GLY A 85 8.86 -15.84 -2.15
C GLY A 85 10.09 -14.99 -1.83
N VAL A 86 10.23 -13.80 -2.44
CA VAL A 86 11.35 -12.88 -2.18
C VAL A 86 11.11 -12.17 -0.85
N CYS A 87 12.07 -12.25 0.08
CA CYS A 87 11.98 -11.47 1.33
C CYS A 87 12.26 -9.98 1.05
N ILE A 88 11.26 -9.15 1.26
CA ILE A 88 11.35 -7.70 1.04
C ILE A 88 11.80 -6.99 2.31
N ILE A 89 11.13 -7.28 3.44
CA ILE A 89 11.42 -6.72 4.76
C ILE A 89 11.59 -7.86 5.74
N GLY A 90 12.60 -7.82 6.59
CA GLY A 90 12.77 -8.80 7.68
C GLY A 90 14.16 -8.72 8.31
N GLN A 91 14.35 -9.31 9.48
CA GLN A 91 15.63 -9.27 10.19
C GLN A 91 16.73 -10.08 9.52
N ASN A 92 16.36 -11.05 8.68
CA ASN A 92 17.33 -11.91 8.02
C ASN A 92 18.11 -11.11 6.96
N SER A 93 19.40 -11.42 6.83
CA SER A 93 20.30 -10.70 5.91
C SER A 93 20.02 -10.93 4.43
N ASP A 94 19.18 -11.91 4.10
CA ASP A 94 18.71 -12.20 2.75
C ASP A 94 17.47 -11.38 2.34
N CYS A 95 16.87 -10.63 3.28
CA CYS A 95 15.83 -9.67 2.98
C CYS A 95 16.40 -8.40 2.34
N LEU A 96 15.68 -7.86 1.34
CA LEU A 96 16.12 -6.67 0.61
C LEU A 96 16.23 -5.43 1.50
N VAL A 97 15.41 -5.35 2.56
CA VAL A 97 15.41 -4.27 3.56
C VAL A 97 15.37 -4.87 4.96
N SER A 98 16.52 -4.97 5.63
CA SER A 98 16.59 -5.53 6.98
C SER A 98 16.66 -4.49 8.09
N GLU A 99 17.05 -3.26 7.76
CA GLU A 99 17.28 -2.18 8.71
C GLU A 99 16.34 -1.00 8.50
N SER A 100 16.39 -0.04 9.43
CA SER A 100 15.68 1.22 9.26
C SER A 100 16.11 1.92 7.97
N THR A 101 15.14 2.24 7.10
CA THR A 101 15.39 3.00 5.86
C THR A 101 15.53 4.50 6.14
N ARG A 102 15.26 4.94 7.38
CA ARG A 102 15.34 6.34 7.77
C ARG A 102 16.78 6.75 8.01
N LYS A 103 17.39 7.36 7.00
CA LYS A 103 18.72 7.97 7.03
C LYS A 103 18.60 9.49 6.84
N PRO A 104 19.60 10.31 7.21
CA PRO A 104 19.57 11.74 6.88
C PRO A 104 19.40 11.96 5.37
N GLY A 105 18.36 12.67 4.96
CA GLY A 105 18.08 12.97 3.55
C GLY A 105 17.41 11.86 2.72
N GLN A 106 17.26 10.64 3.26
CA GLN A 106 16.64 9.52 2.57
C GLN A 106 15.77 8.70 3.54
N ILE A 107 14.51 8.48 3.18
CA ILE A 107 13.57 7.73 4.03
C ILE A 107 13.06 6.44 3.37
N PHE A 108 13.40 6.23 2.11
CA PHE A 108 13.05 5.05 1.33
C PHE A 108 14.32 4.34 0.90
N GLU A 109 14.31 3.02 0.95
CA GLU A 109 15.20 2.17 0.16
C GLU A 109 14.48 1.83 -1.13
N VAL A 110 15.18 1.87 -2.28
CA VAL A 110 14.60 1.50 -3.57
C VAL A 110 14.99 0.05 -3.85
N ILE A 111 14.00 -0.78 -4.12
CA ILE A 111 14.20 -2.19 -4.49
C ILE A 111 13.57 -2.45 -5.85
N GLN A 112 14.06 -3.48 -6.54
CA GLN A 112 13.44 -3.97 -7.76
C GLN A 112 12.79 -5.33 -7.50
N LEU A 113 11.50 -5.45 -7.80
CA LEU A 113 10.72 -6.68 -7.64
C LEU A 113 9.93 -6.92 -8.92
N ASP A 114 10.15 -8.05 -9.58
CA ASP A 114 9.45 -8.45 -10.81
C ASP A 114 9.46 -7.38 -11.91
N GLY A 115 10.56 -6.63 -12.01
CA GLY A 115 10.75 -5.55 -13.00
C GLY A 115 10.12 -4.21 -12.62
N VAL A 116 9.57 -4.08 -11.41
CA VAL A 116 9.00 -2.84 -10.87
C VAL A 116 9.92 -2.29 -9.78
N ASP A 117 10.23 -0.99 -9.87
CA ASP A 117 10.98 -0.29 -8.84
C ASP A 117 10.02 0.20 -7.74
N LEU A 118 10.28 -0.23 -6.51
CA LEU A 118 9.47 0.06 -5.33
C LEU A 118 10.27 0.87 -4.32
N ASN A 119 9.66 1.94 -3.82
CA ASN A 119 10.09 2.60 -2.61
C ASN A 119 9.60 1.81 -1.39
N VAL A 120 10.52 1.40 -0.53
CA VAL A 120 10.24 0.75 0.74
C VAL A 120 10.68 1.66 1.86
N ARG A 121 9.76 1.98 2.77
CA ARG A 121 10.09 2.62 4.05
C ARG A 121 9.87 1.62 5.15
N TYR A 122 10.87 1.39 5.97
CA TYR A 122 10.78 0.49 7.12
C TYR A 122 11.37 1.19 8.35
N SER A 123 10.73 1.01 9.50
CA SER A 123 11.22 1.57 10.77
C SER A 123 12.50 0.92 11.26
N GLY A 124 12.83 -0.28 10.78
CA GLY A 124 13.79 -1.17 11.39
C GLY A 124 13.13 -2.08 12.44
N PRO A 125 13.83 -3.16 12.84
CA PRO A 125 13.37 -4.10 13.86
C PRO A 125 13.51 -3.51 15.27
N ASP A 126 13.13 -4.29 16.28
CA ASP A 126 13.38 -4.01 17.71
C ASP A 126 12.80 -2.68 18.20
N VAL A 127 11.75 -2.19 17.55
CA VAL A 127 11.01 -0.99 17.96
C VAL A 127 9.59 -1.35 18.36
N ARG A 128 9.08 -0.68 19.40
CA ARG A 128 7.74 -0.96 19.96
C ARG A 128 6.62 -0.93 18.91
N LEU A 129 6.82 -0.09 17.89
CA LEU A 129 5.89 0.12 16.80
C LEU A 129 6.66 0.02 15.50
N GLU A 130 6.77 -1.22 15.00
CA GLU A 130 7.30 -1.47 13.67
C GLU A 130 6.31 -1.02 12.61
N LYS A 131 6.82 -0.36 11.58
CA LYS A 131 6.01 0.16 10.48
C LYS A 131 6.73 -0.01 9.17
N PHE A 132 5.96 -0.31 8.14
CA PHE A 132 6.43 -0.22 6.77
C PHE A 132 5.44 0.49 5.85
N SER A 133 5.96 0.98 4.73
CA SER A 133 5.15 1.32 3.56
C SER A 133 5.87 0.92 2.28
N ILE A 134 5.14 0.29 1.37
CA ILE A 134 5.60 -0.12 0.05
C ILE A 134 4.75 0.62 -0.99
N LEU A 135 5.40 1.26 -1.95
CA LEU A 135 4.76 2.01 -3.02
C LEU A 135 5.69 2.07 -4.24
N PRO A 136 5.16 2.17 -5.47
CA PRO A 136 5.96 2.42 -6.66
C PRO A 136 6.86 3.63 -6.53
N GLN A 137 8.05 3.54 -7.13
CA GLN A 137 9.03 4.62 -7.13
C GLN A 137 8.53 5.83 -7.91
N SER A 138 7.98 5.60 -9.10
CA SER A 138 7.30 6.61 -9.92
C SER A 138 6.06 7.13 -9.19
N SER A 139 5.77 8.43 -9.33
CA SER A 139 4.55 9.05 -8.77
C SER A 139 3.27 8.55 -9.47
N GLU A 140 3.39 8.20 -10.75
CA GLU A 140 2.29 7.86 -11.66
C GLU A 140 1.93 6.37 -11.66
N ASP A 141 2.81 5.53 -11.12
CA ASP A 141 2.62 4.07 -11.13
C ASP A 141 1.80 3.58 -9.93
N PHE A 142 1.28 2.36 -10.06
CA PHE A 142 0.49 1.66 -9.06
C PHE A 142 1.15 0.34 -8.63
N LEU A 143 0.76 -0.19 -7.48
CA LEU A 143 1.19 -1.51 -7.03
C LEU A 143 0.59 -2.57 -7.96
N PRO A 144 1.33 -3.66 -8.24
CA PRO A 144 0.83 -4.75 -9.06
C PRO A 144 -0.32 -5.51 -8.37
N ASP A 145 -1.11 -6.21 -9.17
CA ASP A 145 -2.08 -7.18 -8.69
C ASP A 145 -1.33 -8.42 -8.17
N THR A 146 -1.20 -8.55 -6.85
CA THR A 146 -0.42 -9.63 -6.21
C THR A 146 -0.77 -9.79 -4.73
N ASN A 147 -0.29 -10.87 -4.13
CA ASN A 147 -0.35 -11.13 -2.70
C ASN A 147 0.95 -10.73 -2.00
N TRP A 148 0.82 -9.95 -0.92
CA TRP A 148 1.90 -9.62 0.00
C TRP A 148 1.73 -10.45 1.26
N ASN A 149 2.69 -11.33 1.52
CA ASN A 149 2.67 -12.20 2.69
C ASN A 149 3.39 -11.50 3.83
N VAL A 150 2.63 -11.12 4.85
CA VAL A 150 3.17 -10.56 6.09
C VAL A 150 3.19 -11.66 7.15
N GLU A 151 4.37 -11.89 7.69
CA GLU A 151 4.57 -12.75 8.84
C GLU A 151 4.95 -11.90 10.05
N VAL A 152 4.23 -12.08 11.14
CA VAL A 152 4.61 -11.55 12.44
C VAL A 152 5.38 -12.63 13.17
N LEU A 153 6.71 -12.49 13.18
CA LEU A 153 7.62 -13.35 13.90
C LEU A 153 7.48 -13.02 15.38
N LYS A 154 6.65 -13.80 16.06
CA LYS A 154 6.38 -13.75 17.49
C LYS A 154 6.29 -15.20 17.93
N ASP A 155 6.98 -15.55 18.99
CA ASP A 155 6.77 -16.86 19.63
C ASP A 155 5.37 -16.83 20.28
N ASP A 156 5.30 -16.64 21.60
CA ASP A 156 4.03 -16.48 22.33
C ASP A 156 3.73 -15.01 22.69
N GLU A 157 4.53 -14.09 22.16
CA GLU A 157 4.44 -12.68 22.51
C GLU A 157 3.20 -12.02 21.91
N ILE A 158 2.50 -11.25 22.73
CA ILE A 158 1.30 -10.54 22.29
C ILE A 158 1.71 -9.43 21.32
N SER A 159 1.18 -9.46 20.11
CA SER A 159 1.28 -8.37 19.15
C SER A 159 -0.07 -8.07 18.50
N ARG A 160 -0.18 -6.89 17.89
CA ARG A 160 -1.34 -6.52 17.09
C ARG A 160 -0.87 -5.93 15.78
N PHE A 161 -1.26 -6.59 14.68
CA PHE A 161 -0.98 -6.10 13.34
C PHE A 161 -2.17 -5.34 12.77
N TYR A 162 -1.84 -4.31 11.99
CA TYR A 162 -2.77 -3.42 11.30
C TYR A 162 -2.19 -3.12 9.93
N TYR A 163 -3.01 -3.12 8.89
CA TYR A 163 -2.59 -2.66 7.59
C TYR A 163 -3.62 -1.72 6.97
N LYS A 164 -3.14 -0.95 5.99
CA LYS A 164 -3.97 -0.13 5.13
C LYS A 164 -3.54 -0.26 3.68
N LEU A 165 -4.53 -0.22 2.80
CA LEU A 165 -4.35 -0.07 1.37
C LEU A 165 -4.88 1.30 0.97
N THR A 166 -4.04 2.10 0.32
CA THR A 166 -4.44 3.39 -0.26
C THR A 166 -4.60 3.20 -1.75
N TYR A 167 -5.78 3.50 -2.27
CA TYR A 167 -6.11 3.47 -3.69
C TYR A 167 -6.25 4.89 -4.22
N LYS A 168 -5.98 5.05 -5.53
CA LYS A 168 -6.31 6.27 -6.26
C LYS A 168 -7.08 5.93 -7.53
N THR A 169 -7.91 6.86 -7.99
CA THR A 169 -8.56 6.75 -9.30
C THR A 169 -7.53 6.80 -10.41
N THR A 170 -7.74 5.97 -11.43
CA THR A 170 -7.08 6.11 -12.73
C THR A 170 -7.73 7.26 -13.46
N GLN A 171 -6.94 8.17 -14.04
CA GLN A 171 -7.47 9.24 -14.88
C GLN A 171 -8.04 8.70 -16.18
#